data_AF-A0AA50DW97-F1
#
_entry.id   AF-A0AA50DW97-F1
#
_cell.length_a   1.000
_cell.length_b   1.000
_cell.length_c   1.000
_cell.angle_alpha   90.00
_cell.angle_beta   90.00
_cell.angle_gamma   90.00
#
_symmetry.space_group_name_H-M   'P 1'
#
loop_
_entity.id
_entity.type
_entity.pdbx_description
1 polymer ?
#
loop_
_entity_poly.entity_id
_entity_poly.type
_entity_poly.pdbx_seq_one_letter_code
_entity_poly.pdbx_strand_id
1 'polypeptide(L)'
;MFYQDPNLIIEFMFLQSWKSLEGTHLKDKYLLETLLGIGGFGAVFLSKTVGHDGAIAKVAVKLMVWDSKREKEQTQELELATTLKHDRLINFVDLDH
;
A
#
# COMPACT_ATOMS: atom_id res chain seq x y z
N MET A 1 25.35 22.75 17.79
CA MET A 1 24.20 23.15 16.94
C MET A 1 23.93 21.97 16.02
N PHE A 2 22.93 21.14 16.32
CA PHE A 2 22.62 19.97 15.48
C PHE A 2 21.79 20.44 14.29
N TYR A 3 22.40 20.50 13.10
CA TYR A 3 21.68 20.72 11.86
C TYR A 3 20.97 19.40 11.52
N GLN A 4 19.67 19.30 11.82
CA GLN A 4 18.87 18.19 11.32
C GLN A 4 18.53 18.49 9.86
N ASP A 5 18.89 17.57 8.97
CA ASP A 5 18.50 17.63 7.56
C ASP A 5 16.96 17.65 7.48
N PRO A 6 16.35 18.71 6.93
CA PRO A 6 14.90 18.82 6.83
C PRO A 6 14.27 17.67 6.03
N ASN A 7 15.01 17.07 5.09
CA ASN A 7 14.52 15.92 4.33
C ASN A 7 14.36 14.68 5.23
N LEU A 8 15.30 14.46 6.16
CA LEU A 8 15.23 13.35 7.11
C LEU A 8 14.02 13.49 8.05
N ILE A 9 13.70 14.72 8.46
CA ILE A 9 12.52 15.01 9.28
C ILE A 9 11.24 14.70 8.50
N ILE A 10 11.16 15.14 7.24
CA ILE A 10 10.00 14.91 6.38
C ILE A 10 9.81 13.41 6.13
N GLU A 11 10.86 12.68 5.77
CA GLU A 11 10.82 11.22 5.58
C GLU A 11 10.36 10.50 6.86
N PHE A 12 10.87 10.90 8.02
CA PHE A 12 10.47 10.35 9.30
C PHE A 12 8.98 10.61 9.58
N MET A 13 8.49 11.84 9.33
CA MET A 13 7.07 12.16 9.50
C MET A 13 6.18 11.31 8.59
N PHE A 14 6.55 11.15 7.32
CA PHE A 14 5.82 10.28 6.40
C PHE A 14 5.80 8.82 6.87
N LEU A 15 6.93 8.30 7.33
CA LEU A 15 6.99 6.94 7.88
C LEU A 15 6.05 6.78 9.09
N GLN A 16 6.02 7.75 10.01
CA GLN A 16 5.11 7.70 11.15
C GLN A 16 3.64 7.76 10.73
N SER A 17 3.30 8.59 9.74
CA SER A 17 1.93 8.64 9.19
C SER A 17 1.50 7.28 8.64
N TRP A 18 2.35 6.59 7.88
CA TRP A 18 2.02 5.24 7.40
C TRP A 18 1.94 4.21 8.53
N LYS A 19 2.87 4.24 9.47
CA LYS A 19 2.82 3.34 10.64
C LYS A 19 1.58 3.53 11.49
N SER A 20 1.02 4.74 11.57
CA SER A 20 -0.22 4.99 12.32
C SER A 20 -1.44 4.28 11.75
N LEU A 21 -1.36 3.75 10.51
CA LEU A 21 -2.43 2.95 9.91
C LEU A 21 -2.37 1.47 10.31
N GLU A 22 -1.27 1.00 10.92
CA GLU A 22 -1.20 -0.37 11.46
C GLU A 22 -2.30 -0.57 12.53
N GLY A 23 -2.99 -1.71 12.46
CA GLY A 23 -4.14 -2.04 13.29
C GLY A 23 -5.49 -1.47 12.81
N THR A 24 -5.50 -0.65 11.75
CA THR A 24 -6.75 -0.10 11.19
C THR A 24 -7.37 -1.02 10.15
N HIS A 25 -8.69 -0.91 9.95
CA HIS A 25 -9.39 -1.56 8.86
C HIS A 25 -9.51 -0.60 7.68
N LEU A 26 -9.08 -1.05 6.50
CA LEU A 26 -9.42 -0.42 5.25
C LEU A 26 -10.78 -0.94 4.79
N LYS A 27 -11.78 -0.03 4.77
CA LYS A 27 -13.14 -0.28 4.27
C LYS A 27 -13.80 -1.53 4.86
N ASP A 28 -13.53 -1.79 6.14
CA ASP A 28 -14.01 -2.96 6.90
C ASP A 28 -13.63 -4.33 6.31
N LYS A 29 -12.75 -4.37 5.30
CA LYS A 29 -12.37 -5.59 4.56
C LYS A 29 -10.95 -6.05 4.85
N TYR A 30 -10.01 -5.12 4.96
CA TYR A 30 -8.59 -5.43 5.14
C TYR A 30 -8.07 -4.86 6.46
N LEU A 31 -7.65 -5.71 7.39
CA LEU A 31 -6.91 -5.28 8.58
C LEU A 31 -5.44 -5.07 8.20
N LEU A 32 -4.96 -3.83 8.29
CA LEU A 32 -3.56 -3.47 7.99
C LEU A 32 -2.67 -3.89 9.18
N GLU A 33 -1.91 -4.98 9.07
CA GLU A 33 -1.14 -5.51 10.21
C GLU A 33 0.25 -4.90 10.35
N THR A 34 0.98 -4.79 9.25
CA THR A 34 2.40 -4.40 9.28
C THR A 34 2.77 -3.68 8.01
N LEU A 35 3.38 -2.51 8.13
CA LEU A 35 4.00 -1.78 7.04
C LEU A 35 5.21 -2.56 6.51
N LEU A 36 5.12 -3.07 5.28
CA LEU A 36 6.19 -3.81 4.62
C LEU A 36 7.19 -2.87 3.92
N GLY A 37 6.73 -1.72 3.45
CA GLY A 37 7.60 -0.73 2.82
C GLY A 37 6.84 0.47 2.26
N ILE A 38 7.61 1.51 1.95
CA ILE A 38 7.13 2.73 1.30
C ILE A 38 7.82 2.80 -0.07
N GLY A 39 7.00 2.89 -1.12
CA GLY A 39 7.44 3.07 -2.49
C GLY A 39 7.08 4.45 -3.04
N GLY A 40 7.48 4.72 -4.28
CA GLY A 40 7.32 6.03 -4.90
C GLY A 40 5.87 6.54 -5.08
N PHE A 41 4.86 5.70 -4.88
CA PHE A 41 3.44 6.06 -5.01
C PHE A 41 2.63 5.87 -3.73
N GLY A 42 3.25 5.39 -2.63
CA GLY A 42 2.55 5.12 -1.38
C GLY A 42 3.16 3.95 -0.62
N ALA A 43 2.36 3.31 0.24
CA ALA A 43 2.84 2.31 1.19
C ALA A 43 2.20 0.94 0.97
N VAL A 44 2.96 -0.12 1.27
CA VAL A 44 2.51 -1.51 1.17
C VAL A 44 2.41 -2.10 2.56
N PHE A 45 1.27 -2.67 2.89
CA PHE A 45 1.00 -3.33 4.17
C PHE A 45 0.79 -4.82 3.95
N LEU A 46 1.29 -5.63 4.88
CA LEU A 46 0.76 -6.96 5.12
C LEU A 46 -0.62 -6.79 5.75
N SER A 47 -1.61 -7.48 5.23
CA SER A 47 -2.98 -7.34 5.69
C SER A 47 -3.68 -8.68 5.79
N LYS A 48 -4.68 -8.75 6.65
CA LYS A 48 -5.61 -9.87 6.74
C LYS A 48 -6.95 -9.49 6.14
N THR A 49 -7.57 -10.43 5.46
CA THR A 49 -8.95 -10.33 4.99
C THR A 49 -9.65 -11.68 5.14
N VAL A 50 -10.98 -11.67 5.12
CA VAL A 50 -11.78 -12.89 5.12
C VAL A 50 -12.04 -13.29 3.68
N GLY A 51 -11.55 -14.46 3.28
CA GLY A 51 -11.78 -15.05 1.97
C GLY A 51 -13.23 -15.48 1.78
N HIS A 52 -13.59 -15.83 0.54
CA HIS A 52 -14.95 -16.26 0.18
C HIS A 52 -15.40 -17.54 0.91
N ASP A 53 -14.45 -18.35 1.37
CA ASP A 53 -14.64 -19.57 2.16
C ASP A 53 -14.71 -19.31 3.68
N GLY A 54 -14.64 -18.04 4.09
CA GLY A 54 -14.59 -17.63 5.49
C GLY A 54 -13.20 -17.81 6.13
N ALA A 55 -12.19 -18.25 5.39
CA ALA A 55 -10.84 -18.40 5.90
C ALA A 55 -10.11 -17.04 5.96
N ILE A 56 -9.19 -16.89 6.92
CA ILE A 56 -8.34 -15.70 6.99
C ILE A 56 -7.23 -15.83 5.93
N ALA A 57 -7.24 -14.93 4.95
CA ALA A 57 -6.19 -14.79 3.96
C ALA A 57 -5.22 -13.67 4.33
N LYS A 58 -3.93 -13.85 4.03
CA LYS A 58 -2.92 -12.79 4.09
C LYS A 58 -2.68 -12.24 2.70
N VAL A 59 -2.76 -10.91 2.56
CA VAL A 59 -2.58 -10.19 1.30
C VAL A 59 -1.65 -9.00 1.49
N ALA A 60 -1.05 -8.53 0.41
CA ALA A 60 -0.36 -7.24 0.39
C ALA A 60 -1.33 -6.17 -0.10
N VAL A 61 -1.60 -5.15 0.71
CA VAL A 61 -2.43 -3.99 0.33
C VAL A 61 -1.52 -2.81 0.07
N LYS A 62 -1.55 -2.30 -1.16
CA LYS A 62 -0.83 -1.08 -1.55
C LYS A 62 -1.78 0.11 -1.50
N LEU A 63 -1.57 1.00 -0.54
CA LEU A 63 -2.25 2.28 -0.46
C LEU A 63 -1.50 3.27 -1.35
N MET A 64 -2.20 3.85 -2.32
CA MET A 64 -1.64 4.87 -3.22
C MET A 64 -2.17 6.25 -2.85
N VAL A 65 -1.26 7.22 -2.74
CA VAL A 65 -1.65 8.63 -2.60
C VAL A 65 -1.84 9.18 -3.99
N TRP A 66 -3.05 9.63 -4.31
CA TRP A 66 -3.34 10.21 -5.61
C TRP A 66 -2.48 11.47 -5.84
N ASP A 67 -1.74 11.50 -6.95
CA ASP A 67 -0.94 12.64 -7.38
C ASP A 67 -1.29 12.99 -8.82
N SER A 68 -1.99 14.11 -9.01
CA SER A 68 -2.43 14.55 -10.35
C SER A 68 -1.27 14.80 -11.32
N LYS A 69 -0.06 15.05 -10.84
CA LYS A 69 1.12 15.21 -11.69
C LYS A 69 1.67 13.86 -12.19
N ARG A 70 1.35 12.78 -11.48
CA ARG A 70 1.83 11.42 -11.77
C ARG A 70 0.69 10.45 -12.08
N GLU A 71 -0.52 10.96 -12.29
CA GLU A 71 -1.72 10.20 -12.60
C GLU A 71 -1.46 9.15 -13.69
N LYS A 72 -0.83 9.54 -14.80
CA LYS A 72 -0.50 8.61 -15.89
C LYS A 72 0.35 7.41 -15.43
N GLU A 73 1.34 7.65 -14.58
CA GLU A 73 2.21 6.58 -14.06
C GLU A 73 1.44 5.69 -13.07
N GLN A 74 0.60 6.29 -12.23
CA GLN A 74 -0.23 5.59 -11.25
C GLN A 74 -1.28 4.71 -11.92
N THR A 75 -1.95 5.22 -12.96
CA THR A 75 -2.91 4.47 -13.78
C THR A 75 -2.20 3.35 -14.53
N GLN A 76 -1.02 3.60 -15.11
CA GLN A 76 -0.28 2.56 -15.82
C GLN A 76 0.16 1.42 -14.89
N GLU A 77 0.59 1.72 -13.66
CA GLU A 77 0.92 0.68 -12.69
C GLU A 77 -0.32 -0.18 -12.35
N LEU A 78 -1.47 0.46 -12.16
CA LEU A 78 -2.73 -0.22 -11.88
C LEU A 78 -3.20 -1.08 -13.07
N GLU A 79 -3.12 -0.56 -14.30
CA GLU A 79 -3.45 -1.29 -15.51
C GLU A 79 -2.56 -2.52 -15.68
N LEU A 80 -1.25 -2.40 -15.47
CA LEU A 80 -0.33 -3.53 -15.58
C LEU A 80 -0.61 -4.59 -14.51
N ALA A 81 -0.87 -4.17 -13.26
CA ALA A 81 -1.20 -5.09 -12.17
C ALA A 81 -2.50 -5.86 -12.46
N THR A 82 -3.53 -5.18 -12.98
CA THR A 82 -4.85 -5.78 -13.22
C THR A 82 -4.90 -6.67 -14.47
N THR A 83 -4.08 -6.38 -15.48
CA THR A 83 -4.14 -7.07 -16.79
C THR A 83 -3.13 -8.21 -16.94
N LEU A 84 -1.98 -8.16 -16.26
CA LEU A 84 -0.95 -9.19 -16.38
C LEU A 84 -1.26 -10.38 -15.47
N LYS A 85 -1.68 -11.49 -16.07
CA LYS A 85 -1.89 -12.77 -15.37
C LYS A 85 -0.87 -13.80 -15.83
N HIS A 86 0.03 -14.20 -14.94
CA HIS A 86 1.06 -15.19 -15.23
C HIS A 86 1.55 -15.85 -13.93
N ASP A 87 1.83 -17.16 -13.95
CA ASP A 87 2.20 -17.96 -12.76
C ASP A 87 3.49 -17.50 -12.04
N ARG A 88 4.28 -16.65 -12.71
CA ARG A 88 5.53 -16.07 -12.18
C ARG A 88 5.43 -14.57 -11.87
N LEU A 89 4.23 -14.00 -11.99
CA LEU A 89 3.94 -12.63 -11.62
C LEU A 89 3.05 -12.62 -10.38
N ILE A 90 3.15 -11.55 -9.61
CA ILE A 90 2.28 -11.35 -8.45
C ILE A 90 0.85 -11.21 -8.97
N ASN A 91 -0.05 -12.01 -8.42
CA ASN A 91 -1.45 -11.95 -8.78
C ASN A 91 -2.12 -10.75 -8.14
N PHE A 92 -2.79 -9.96 -8.96
CA PHE A 92 -3.72 -8.95 -8.50
C PHE A 92 -5.00 -9.61 -7.98
N VAL A 93 -5.37 -9.25 -6.75
CA VAL A 93 -6.52 -9.85 -6.06
C VAL A 93 -7.75 -8.95 -6.19
N ASP A 94 -7.60 -7.66 -5.92
CA ASP A 94 -8.73 -6.74 -5.80
C ASP A 94 -8.29 -5.27 -5.91
N LEU A 95 -9.20 -4.43 -6.40
CA LEU A 95 -9.08 -2.97 -6.45
C LEU A 95 -10.20 -2.35 -5.62
N ASP A 96 -9.83 -1.54 -4.63
CA ASP A 96 -10.82 -0.83 -3.83
C ASP A 96 -10.64 0.69 -3.99
N HIS A 97 -11.57 1.34 -4.71
CA HIS A 97 -11.57 2.79 -5.01
C HIS A 97 -12.28 3.61 -3.94
#